data_AF-A0A7S2ERV3-F1
#
_entry.id   AF-A0A7S2ERV3-F1
#
_cell.length_a   1.000
_cell.length_b   1.000
_cell.length_c   1.000
_cell.angle_alpha   90.00
_cell.angle_beta   90.00
_cell.angle_gamma   90.00
#
_symmetry.space_group_name_H-M   'P 1'
#
loop_
_entity.id
_entity.type
_entity.pdbx_description
1 polymer ?
#
loop_
_entity_poly.entity_id
_entity_poly.type
_entity_poly.pdbx_seq_one_letter_code
_entity_poly.pdbx_strand_id
1 'polypeptide(L)'
;NQARPPPFRPVSERTMIVDSARRAAGGASSGLRRLAVATWNVAAVNNNPFEYWLTIPDDASYDALMTDVEKFLESPGDGDVPVRSVFTDDMYDGLERRMRDTAGWGGLGTVRRMWEEDYGSRRVVSGFVRDASLGRKRLASMPDRMTNTINLAGVKAGEKACRPTVINMYDGDLSSTEIWWESWLSFMFNDPLPIRTGEGSGVEERVPWQLLRPIKRSKYPDVTEEEESVSLPLQTLCGAIFDAILVHMMNHVSTPDVWQPLKRRI
;
A
#
# COMPACT_ATOMS: atom_id res chain seq x y z
N ASN A 1 -44.52 -13.48 3.55
CA ASN A 1 -44.25 -12.61 4.73
C ASN A 1 -42.77 -12.63 5.07
N GLN A 2 -41.95 -11.83 4.38
CA GLN A 2 -40.56 -11.59 4.76
C GLN A 2 -40.49 -10.22 5.42
N ALA A 3 -40.06 -10.19 6.68
CA ALA A 3 -39.91 -8.97 7.47
C ALA A 3 -38.71 -8.15 6.95
N ARG A 4 -38.90 -6.83 6.77
CA ARG A 4 -37.81 -5.91 6.45
C ARG A 4 -36.85 -5.81 7.64
N PRO A 5 -35.53 -5.73 7.41
CA PRO A 5 -34.57 -5.44 8.46
C PRO A 5 -34.78 -4.03 9.04
N PRO A 6 -34.49 -3.80 10.32
CA PRO A 6 -34.63 -2.49 10.95
C PRO A 6 -33.64 -1.48 10.36
N PRO A 7 -33.98 -0.18 10.36
CA PRO A 7 -33.09 0.86 9.87
C PRO A 7 -31.82 0.95 10.74
N PHE A 8 -30.70 1.18 10.06
CA PHE A 8 -29.37 1.39 10.65
C PHE A 8 -29.39 2.59 11.60
N ARG A 9 -28.86 2.42 12.83
CA ARG A 9 -28.62 3.53 13.76
C ARG A 9 -27.19 4.06 13.56
N PRO A 10 -26.98 5.37 13.37
CA PRO A 10 -25.65 5.95 13.30
C PRO A 10 -24.91 5.82 14.64
N VAL A 11 -23.59 5.62 14.56
CA VAL A 11 -22.69 5.46 15.70
C VAL A 11 -22.33 6.84 16.26
N SER A 12 -22.70 7.05 17.54
CA SER A 12 -22.39 8.16 18.45
C SER A 12 -22.36 9.59 17.88
N GLU A 13 -23.38 10.38 18.24
CA GLU A 13 -23.27 11.85 18.27
C GLU A 13 -22.16 12.26 19.25
N ARG A 14 -21.03 12.77 18.73
CA ARG A 14 -20.12 13.56 19.55
C ARG A 14 -20.53 15.02 19.46
N THR A 15 -21.17 15.51 20.52
CA THR A 15 -21.42 16.94 20.71
C THR A 15 -20.08 17.66 20.81
N MET A 16 -19.75 18.51 19.83
CA MET A 16 -18.68 19.49 20.00
C MET A 16 -19.10 20.49 21.08
N ILE A 17 -18.42 20.48 22.22
CA ILE A 17 -18.49 21.56 23.20
C ILE A 17 -17.65 22.71 22.63
N VAL A 18 -18.33 23.73 22.08
CA VAL A 18 -17.68 25.00 21.77
C VAL A 18 -17.59 25.77 23.08
N ASP A 19 -16.41 25.77 23.68
CA ASP A 19 -16.14 26.52 24.90
C ASP A 19 -15.94 28.00 24.53
N SER A 20 -17.03 28.76 24.51
CA SER A 20 -17.00 30.22 24.36
C SER A 20 -17.09 30.87 25.73
N ALA A 21 -15.94 31.36 26.20
CA ALA A 21 -15.80 32.10 27.43
C ALA A 21 -16.75 33.32 27.49
N ARG A 22 -17.38 33.50 28.66
CA ARG A 22 -18.36 34.53 29.03
C ARG A 22 -17.94 35.96 28.67
N ARG A 23 -18.92 36.77 28.20
CA ARG A 23 -19.17 38.14 28.72
C ARG A 23 -20.67 38.42 28.80
N ALA A 24 -21.06 39.12 29.87
CA ALA A 24 -22.42 39.45 30.25
C ALA A 24 -23.00 40.63 29.46
N ALA A 25 -24.32 40.60 29.23
CA ALA A 25 -25.32 41.68 29.40
C ALA A 25 -26.52 41.43 28.47
N GLY A 26 -27.72 41.75 28.96
CA GLY A 26 -29.00 41.31 28.39
C GLY A 26 -29.34 41.81 26.98
N GLY A 27 -30.37 41.16 26.41
CA GLY A 27 -31.09 41.65 25.24
C GLY A 27 -31.20 40.63 24.10
N ALA A 28 -32.44 40.35 23.71
CA ALA A 28 -32.89 39.65 22.49
C ALA A 28 -32.56 38.16 22.34
N SER A 29 -33.59 37.30 22.46
CA SER A 29 -33.58 35.92 21.98
C SER A 29 -33.58 35.90 20.45
N SER A 30 -32.40 36.08 19.83
CA SER A 30 -32.19 35.63 18.46
C SER A 30 -32.15 34.10 18.49
N GLY A 31 -33.09 33.46 17.80
CA GLY A 31 -33.18 32.00 17.75
C GLY A 31 -31.87 31.41 17.24
N LEU A 32 -31.11 30.78 18.13
CA LEU A 32 -29.88 30.03 17.81
C LEU A 32 -30.25 28.93 16.81
N ARG A 33 -30.00 29.18 15.52
CA ARG A 33 -30.11 28.17 14.46
C ARG A 33 -28.99 27.16 14.69
N ARG A 34 -29.36 25.93 15.06
CA ARG A 34 -28.41 24.82 15.18
C ARG A 34 -27.95 24.42 13.79
N LEU A 35 -26.65 24.53 13.52
CA LEU A 35 -26.02 23.96 12.34
C LEU A 35 -25.59 22.52 12.67
N ALA A 36 -26.23 21.54 12.05
CA ALA A 36 -25.78 20.16 12.09
C ALA A 36 -24.72 19.98 11.01
N VAL A 37 -23.48 19.71 11.42
CA VAL A 37 -22.37 19.39 10.51
C VAL A 37 -22.05 17.92 10.67
N ALA A 38 -22.12 17.18 9.57
CA ALA A 38 -21.56 15.84 9.48
C ALA A 38 -20.25 15.92 8.69
N THR A 39 -19.20 15.32 9.23
CA THR A 39 -17.98 15.01 8.47
C THR A 39 -17.92 13.50 8.31
N TRP A 40 -17.73 13.04 7.08
CA TRP A 40 -17.61 11.62 6.76
C TRP A 40 -16.33 11.42 5.97
N ASN A 41 -15.48 10.50 6.44
CA ASN A 41 -14.37 10.01 5.65
C ASN A 41 -14.92 9.02 4.60
N VAL A 42 -15.08 9.49 3.37
CA VAL A 42 -15.49 8.70 2.20
C VAL A 42 -14.26 8.21 1.40
N ALA A 43 -13.04 8.39 1.92
CA ALA A 43 -11.84 7.92 1.24
C ALA A 43 -11.87 6.39 1.13
N ALA A 44 -11.61 5.88 -0.07
CA ALA A 44 -11.32 4.48 -0.26
C ALA A 44 -10.11 4.10 0.62
N VAL A 45 -10.16 2.91 1.23
CA VAL A 45 -9.06 2.37 2.04
C VAL A 45 -7.80 2.15 1.18
N ASN A 46 -7.98 2.11 -0.14
CA ASN A 46 -6.97 1.85 -1.14
C ASN A 46 -6.97 2.98 -2.18
N ASN A 47 -5.79 3.42 -2.58
CA ASN A 47 -5.56 4.39 -3.65
C ASN A 47 -4.96 3.74 -4.90
N ASN A 48 -5.11 2.43 -5.04
CA ASN A 48 -4.73 1.68 -6.23
C ASN A 48 -5.56 2.15 -7.44
N PRO A 49 -4.94 2.81 -8.43
CA PRO A 49 -5.65 3.28 -9.62
C PRO A 49 -6.22 2.15 -10.50
N PHE A 50 -5.78 0.91 -10.28
CA PHE A 50 -6.22 -0.26 -11.03
C PHE A 50 -7.30 -1.08 -10.32
N GLU A 51 -7.72 -0.71 -9.10
CA GLU A 51 -8.77 -1.44 -8.38
C GLU A 51 -10.17 -1.15 -8.94
N TYR A 52 -10.36 0.04 -9.52
CA TYR A 52 -11.65 0.47 -10.07
C TYR A 52 -11.47 0.92 -11.51
N TRP A 53 -12.35 0.46 -12.39
CA TRP A 53 -12.44 1.01 -13.74
C TRP A 53 -13.00 2.44 -13.64
N LEU A 54 -12.17 3.43 -13.94
CA LEU A 54 -12.59 4.81 -13.99
C LEU A 54 -13.15 5.12 -15.38
N THR A 55 -14.24 5.86 -15.47
CA THR A 55 -14.64 6.47 -16.74
C THR A 55 -13.96 7.82 -16.83
N ILE A 56 -12.89 7.91 -17.63
CA ILE A 56 -12.25 9.18 -17.98
C ILE A 56 -12.82 9.61 -19.33
N PRO A 57 -13.64 10.67 -19.40
CA PRO A 57 -14.22 11.12 -20.65
C PRO A 57 -13.12 11.37 -21.70
N ASP A 58 -13.32 10.83 -22.90
CA ASP A 58 -12.45 11.01 -24.07
C ASP A 58 -11.00 10.52 -23.90
N ASP A 59 -10.71 9.60 -22.96
CA ASP A 59 -9.37 9.02 -22.80
C ASP A 59 -9.31 7.54 -23.20
N ALA A 60 -9.27 7.30 -24.52
CA ALA A 60 -9.12 5.96 -25.08
C ALA A 60 -7.82 5.25 -24.66
N SER A 61 -6.80 6.00 -24.21
CA SER A 61 -5.53 5.42 -23.78
C SER A 61 -5.63 4.79 -22.39
N TYR A 62 -6.48 5.32 -21.51
CA TYR A 62 -6.81 4.69 -20.23
C TYR A 62 -7.57 3.37 -20.43
N ASP A 63 -8.63 3.38 -21.25
CA ASP A 63 -9.43 2.16 -21.49
C ASP A 63 -8.60 1.04 -22.13
N ALA A 64 -7.73 1.39 -23.08
CA ALA A 64 -6.78 0.46 -23.68
C ALA A 64 -5.83 -0.13 -22.63
N LEU A 65 -5.22 0.73 -21.80
CA LEU A 65 -4.30 0.30 -20.74
C LEU A 65 -4.97 -0.67 -19.75
N MET A 66 -6.17 -0.33 -19.27
CA MET A 66 -6.91 -1.18 -18.34
C MET A 66 -7.30 -2.52 -18.97
N THR A 67 -7.72 -2.50 -20.24
CA THR A 67 -8.02 -3.72 -21.02
C THR A 67 -6.79 -4.61 -21.17
N ASP A 68 -5.63 -4.02 -21.43
CA ASP A 68 -4.40 -4.78 -21.63
C ASP A 68 -3.82 -5.33 -20.30
N VAL A 69 -3.99 -4.60 -19.19
CA VAL A 69 -3.74 -5.12 -17.83
C VAL A 69 -4.64 -6.32 -17.53
N GLU A 70 -5.95 -6.23 -17.83
CA GLU A 70 -6.89 -7.34 -17.64
C GLU A 70 -6.46 -8.56 -18.47
N LYS A 71 -6.20 -8.39 -19.76
CA LYS A 71 -5.72 -9.48 -20.63
C LYS A 71 -4.42 -10.10 -20.12
N PHE A 72 -3.47 -9.29 -19.66
CA PHE A 72 -2.22 -9.79 -19.10
C PHE A 72 -2.48 -10.62 -17.83
N LEU A 73 -3.32 -10.13 -16.93
CA LEU A 73 -3.68 -10.88 -15.72
C LEU A 73 -4.47 -12.15 -16.03
N GLU A 74 -5.30 -12.16 -17.08
CA GLU A 74 -6.11 -13.30 -17.53
C GLU A 74 -5.29 -14.38 -18.25
N SER A 75 -4.49 -13.96 -19.22
CA SER A 75 -3.72 -14.80 -20.15
C SER A 75 -2.35 -14.17 -20.42
N PRO A 76 -1.42 -14.21 -19.46
CA PRO A 76 -0.13 -13.49 -19.51
C PRO A 76 0.82 -13.97 -20.61
N GLY A 77 0.60 -15.15 -21.19
CA GLY A 77 1.47 -15.72 -22.23
C GLY A 77 2.93 -15.78 -21.79
N ASP A 78 3.83 -15.30 -22.66
CA ASP A 78 5.28 -15.24 -22.40
C ASP A 78 5.66 -14.20 -21.33
N GLY A 79 4.72 -13.31 -20.96
CA GLY A 79 4.88 -12.35 -19.86
C GLY A 79 4.83 -13.00 -18.48
N ASP A 80 4.32 -14.23 -18.36
CA ASP A 80 4.30 -15.01 -17.10
C ASP A 80 5.67 -15.64 -16.85
N VAL A 81 6.67 -14.83 -16.60
CA VAL A 81 8.04 -15.27 -16.33
C VAL A 81 8.18 -15.75 -14.87
N PRO A 82 9.25 -16.50 -14.52
CA PRO A 82 9.60 -16.75 -13.13
C PRO A 82 9.87 -15.44 -12.37
N VAL A 83 9.51 -15.35 -11.09
CA VAL A 83 9.73 -14.18 -10.22
C VAL A 83 11.20 -13.76 -10.22
N ARG A 84 12.15 -14.70 -10.22
CA ARG A 84 13.59 -14.41 -10.34
C ARG A 84 14.01 -13.62 -11.58
N SER A 85 13.14 -13.53 -12.59
CA SER A 85 13.38 -12.75 -13.81
C SER A 85 13.03 -11.27 -13.64
N VAL A 86 12.19 -10.93 -12.64
CA VAL A 86 11.73 -9.56 -12.37
C VAL A 86 12.19 -9.05 -11.00
N PHE A 87 12.53 -9.94 -10.08
CA PHE A 87 13.17 -9.64 -8.81
C PHE A 87 14.37 -10.58 -8.70
N THR A 88 15.55 -10.12 -9.09
CA THR A 88 16.70 -11.00 -9.33
C THR A 88 17.33 -11.50 -8.03
N ASP A 89 18.18 -12.52 -8.14
CA ASP A 89 18.97 -13.01 -7.00
C ASP A 89 19.86 -11.88 -6.41
N ASP A 90 20.39 -10.97 -7.24
CA ASP A 90 21.13 -9.80 -6.78
C ASP A 90 20.26 -8.81 -5.98
N MET A 91 19.00 -8.61 -6.40
CA MET A 91 18.04 -7.78 -5.65
C MET A 91 17.69 -8.44 -4.32
N TYR A 92 17.48 -9.76 -4.30
CA TYR A 92 17.28 -10.52 -3.07
C TYR A 92 18.47 -10.40 -2.12
N ASP A 93 19.70 -10.60 -2.60
CA ASP A 93 20.91 -10.47 -1.80
C ASP A 93 21.13 -9.04 -1.29
N GLY A 94 20.75 -8.04 -2.08
CA GLY A 94 20.67 -6.65 -1.66
C GLY A 94 19.66 -6.43 -0.53
N LEU A 95 18.45 -6.98 -0.67
CA LEU A 95 17.40 -6.89 0.33
C LEU A 95 17.80 -7.57 1.63
N GLU A 96 18.34 -8.78 1.56
CA GLU A 96 18.79 -9.55 2.73
C GLU A 96 19.85 -8.77 3.52
N ARG A 97 20.83 -8.17 2.83
CA ARG A 97 21.82 -7.28 3.47
C ARG A 97 21.16 -6.12 4.20
N ARG A 98 20.17 -5.45 3.60
CA ARG A 98 19.44 -4.36 4.29
C ARG A 98 18.65 -4.84 5.50
N MET A 99 17.94 -5.97 5.37
CA MET A 99 17.19 -6.56 6.48
C MET A 99 18.09 -6.96 7.66
N ARG A 100 19.30 -7.45 7.37
CA ARG A 100 20.30 -7.81 8.37
C ARG A 100 20.98 -6.60 8.99
N ASP A 101 21.61 -5.79 8.16
CA ASP A 101 22.60 -4.80 8.59
C ASP A 101 21.94 -3.48 9.02
N THR A 102 20.75 -3.17 8.47
CA THR A 102 20.00 -1.94 8.80
C THR A 102 18.84 -2.23 9.76
N ALA A 103 17.99 -3.21 9.45
CA ALA A 103 16.81 -3.50 10.28
C ALA A 103 17.10 -4.42 11.47
N GLY A 104 18.22 -5.14 11.47
CA GLY A 104 18.61 -6.05 12.55
C GLY A 104 17.69 -7.26 12.68
N TRP A 105 17.00 -7.67 11.61
CA TRP A 105 16.05 -8.78 11.67
C TRP A 105 16.76 -10.13 11.63
N GLY A 106 16.27 -11.06 12.47
CA GLY A 106 16.71 -12.46 12.49
C GLY A 106 15.93 -13.36 11.51
N GLY A 107 16.28 -14.64 11.48
CA GLY A 107 15.56 -15.65 10.68
C GLY A 107 15.76 -15.56 9.17
N LEU A 108 16.75 -14.79 8.71
CA LEU A 108 16.98 -14.55 7.28
C LEU A 108 17.36 -15.81 6.50
N GLY A 109 18.00 -16.80 7.14
CA GLY A 109 18.26 -18.10 6.50
C GLY A 109 16.98 -18.85 6.13
N THR A 110 15.91 -18.71 6.93
CA THR A 110 14.58 -19.26 6.59
C THR A 110 13.99 -18.52 5.40
N VAL A 111 14.08 -17.19 5.37
CA VAL A 111 13.57 -16.38 4.25
C VAL A 111 14.34 -16.65 2.96
N ARG A 112 15.66 -16.88 3.03
CA ARG A 112 16.50 -17.28 1.90
C ARG A 112 16.08 -18.63 1.35
N ARG A 113 15.88 -19.61 2.23
CA ARG A 113 15.36 -20.91 1.83
C ARG A 113 14.01 -20.78 1.13
N MET A 114 13.08 -19.99 1.67
CA MET A 114 11.78 -19.72 1.02
C MET A 114 11.92 -19.01 -0.33
N TRP A 115 12.91 -18.12 -0.50
CA TRP A 115 13.24 -17.49 -1.78
C TRP A 115 13.72 -18.52 -2.81
N GLU A 116 14.71 -19.33 -2.44
CA GLU A 116 15.39 -20.27 -3.32
C GLU A 116 14.51 -21.47 -3.70
N GLU A 117 13.75 -22.01 -2.75
CA GLU A 117 12.95 -23.22 -2.93
C GLU A 117 11.54 -22.95 -3.48
N ASP A 118 11.02 -21.73 -3.32
CA ASP A 118 9.63 -21.41 -3.67
C ASP A 118 9.53 -20.08 -4.42
N TYR A 119 9.61 -18.94 -3.71
CA TYR A 119 9.19 -17.64 -4.24
C TYR A 119 9.89 -17.24 -5.54
N GLY A 120 11.20 -17.49 -5.68
CA GLY A 120 11.95 -17.13 -6.88
C GLY A 120 11.57 -17.96 -8.10
N SER A 121 11.06 -19.18 -7.91
CA SER A 121 10.67 -20.10 -8.99
C SER A 121 9.22 -19.92 -9.45
N ARG A 122 8.37 -19.30 -8.61
CA ARG A 122 6.97 -19.02 -8.94
C ARG A 122 6.87 -18.20 -10.22
N ARG A 123 5.80 -18.42 -10.98
CA ARG A 123 5.43 -17.57 -12.11
C ARG A 123 4.76 -16.29 -11.62
N VAL A 124 5.09 -15.14 -12.20
CA VAL A 124 4.67 -13.82 -11.69
C VAL A 124 3.15 -13.67 -11.57
N VAL A 125 2.38 -14.09 -12.57
CA VAL A 125 0.91 -14.03 -12.54
C VAL A 125 0.35 -15.33 -11.97
N SER A 126 0.62 -16.47 -12.61
CA SER A 126 -0.06 -17.72 -12.27
C SER A 126 0.36 -18.32 -10.92
N GLY A 127 1.59 -18.03 -10.45
CA GLY A 127 2.14 -18.58 -9.20
C GLY A 127 2.22 -17.60 -8.03
N PHE A 128 2.25 -16.29 -8.28
CA PHE A 128 2.34 -15.27 -7.24
C PHE A 128 1.07 -14.42 -7.14
N VAL A 129 0.73 -13.64 -8.16
CA VAL A 129 -0.44 -12.72 -8.11
C VAL A 129 -1.74 -13.47 -7.88
N ARG A 130 -1.93 -14.63 -8.53
CA ARG A 130 -3.14 -15.45 -8.39
C ARG A 130 -3.12 -16.41 -7.20
N ASP A 131 -2.02 -16.48 -6.42
CA ASP A 131 -1.98 -17.34 -5.24
C ASP A 131 -2.82 -16.75 -4.10
N ALA A 132 -4.03 -17.29 -3.97
CA ALA A 132 -4.96 -16.91 -2.91
C ALA A 132 -4.39 -17.10 -1.50
N SER A 133 -3.41 -18.00 -1.30
CA SER A 133 -2.78 -18.21 0.01
C SER A 133 -1.97 -17.00 0.47
N LEU A 134 -1.25 -16.32 -0.44
CA LEU A 134 -0.49 -15.10 -0.10
C LEU A 134 -1.42 -13.98 0.37
N GLY A 135 -2.58 -13.86 -0.27
CA GLY A 135 -3.64 -12.93 0.14
C GLY A 135 -4.21 -13.22 1.52
N ARG A 136 -4.52 -14.49 1.82
CA ARG A 136 -5.06 -14.91 3.13
C ARG A 136 -4.03 -14.74 4.26
N LYS A 137 -2.75 -15.00 3.99
CA LYS A 137 -1.62 -14.77 4.90
C LYS A 137 -1.24 -13.30 5.06
N ARG A 138 -1.74 -12.42 4.18
CA ARG A 138 -1.45 -10.97 4.15
C ARG A 138 0.01 -10.62 3.90
N LEU A 139 0.81 -11.50 3.30
CA LEU A 139 2.26 -11.30 3.16
C LEU A 139 2.63 -10.06 2.33
N ALA A 140 1.90 -9.76 1.25
CA ALA A 140 2.09 -8.52 0.48
C ALA A 140 1.16 -7.38 0.94
N SER A 141 -0.06 -7.69 1.39
CA SER A 141 -1.06 -6.66 1.74
C SER A 141 -0.89 -6.05 3.15
N MET A 142 -0.21 -6.71 4.08
CA MET A 142 0.09 -6.12 5.39
C MET A 142 1.10 -4.95 5.29
N PRO A 143 2.28 -5.12 4.65
CA PRO A 143 3.22 -4.01 4.50
C PRO A 143 2.59 -2.87 3.70
N ASP A 144 1.68 -3.18 2.78
CA ASP A 144 0.94 -2.17 2.01
C ASP A 144 0.18 -1.18 2.89
N ARG A 145 -0.53 -1.67 3.91
CA ARG A 145 -1.29 -0.83 4.86
C ARG A 145 -0.44 0.19 5.62
N MET A 146 0.86 -0.06 5.71
CA MET A 146 1.78 0.74 6.54
C MET A 146 2.70 1.62 5.70
N THR A 147 3.04 1.16 4.50
CA THR A 147 4.10 1.75 3.69
C THR A 147 3.63 2.28 2.35
N ASN A 148 2.43 1.92 1.87
CA ASN A 148 1.96 2.32 0.55
C ASN A 148 1.94 3.86 0.40
N THR A 149 1.25 4.54 1.31
CA THR A 149 1.17 6.00 1.33
C THR A 149 1.22 6.49 2.77
N ILE A 150 2.28 7.20 3.12
CA ILE A 150 2.56 7.68 4.48
C ILE A 150 2.26 9.17 4.53
N ASN A 151 1.34 9.58 5.42
CA ASN A 151 1.09 11.00 5.65
C ASN A 151 2.24 11.61 6.46
N LEU A 152 2.83 12.67 5.92
CA LEU A 152 3.98 13.33 6.56
C LEU A 152 3.52 14.37 7.57
N ALA A 153 4.26 14.47 8.67
CA ALA A 153 4.02 15.42 9.74
C ALA A 153 4.77 16.73 9.48
N GLY A 154 4.17 17.86 9.88
CA GLY A 154 4.87 19.16 9.89
C GLY A 154 5.04 19.82 8.52
N VAL A 155 4.70 19.14 7.44
CA VAL A 155 4.67 19.72 6.09
C VAL A 155 3.26 20.21 5.76
N LYS A 156 3.11 20.98 4.68
CA LYS A 156 1.81 21.48 4.20
C LYS A 156 0.76 20.38 4.30
N ALA A 157 -0.40 20.73 4.87
CA ALA A 157 -1.49 19.77 5.07
C ALA A 157 -1.78 19.01 3.75
N GLY A 158 -1.60 17.69 3.78
CA GLY A 158 -1.82 16.81 2.64
C GLY A 158 -0.57 16.25 1.97
N GLU A 159 0.65 16.62 2.41
CA GLU A 159 1.87 15.99 1.89
C GLU A 159 2.00 14.52 2.33
N LYS A 160 2.45 13.69 1.39
CA LYS A 160 2.52 12.24 1.53
C LYS A 160 3.81 11.73 0.89
N ALA A 161 4.43 10.74 1.52
CA ALA A 161 5.43 9.91 0.87
C ALA A 161 4.76 8.66 0.30
N CYS A 162 4.97 8.39 -0.99
CA CYS A 162 4.44 7.22 -1.67
C CYS A 162 5.56 6.19 -1.85
N ARG A 163 5.30 4.93 -1.51
CA ARG A 163 6.23 3.84 -1.84
C ARG A 163 6.41 3.78 -3.35
N PRO A 164 7.62 3.52 -3.88
CA PRO A 164 7.83 3.25 -5.30
C PRO A 164 7.05 2.01 -5.75
N THR A 165 5.84 2.22 -6.26
CA THR A 165 4.96 1.18 -6.77
C THR A 165 3.96 1.76 -7.77
N VAL A 166 3.40 0.87 -8.57
CA VAL A 166 2.37 1.17 -9.58
C VAL A 166 1.04 1.55 -8.92
N ILE A 167 0.76 1.05 -7.72
CA ILE A 167 -0.59 1.08 -7.12
C ILE A 167 -0.84 2.28 -6.18
N ASN A 168 -0.15 3.39 -6.37
CA ASN A 168 -0.35 4.62 -5.58
C ASN A 168 0.06 5.87 -6.37
N MET A 169 0.25 7.01 -5.70
CA MET A 169 0.63 8.28 -6.35
C MET A 169 2.15 8.53 -6.42
N TYR A 170 2.98 7.48 -6.40
CA TYR A 170 4.42 7.64 -6.62
C TYR A 170 4.70 8.32 -7.96
N ASP A 171 5.46 9.40 -7.91
CA ASP A 171 5.71 10.32 -9.02
C ASP A 171 7.08 10.13 -9.67
N GLY A 172 7.98 9.38 -9.03
CA GLY A 172 9.28 8.99 -9.57
C GLY A 172 9.19 8.02 -10.74
N ASP A 173 10.35 7.61 -11.24
CA ASP A 173 10.46 6.80 -12.45
C ASP A 173 10.32 5.30 -12.15
N LEU A 174 9.44 4.64 -12.91
CA LEU A 174 9.17 3.21 -12.88
C LEU A 174 9.44 2.55 -14.25
N SER A 175 10.26 3.20 -15.10
CA SER A 175 10.50 2.77 -16.49
C SER A 175 11.30 1.48 -16.62
N SER A 176 12.03 1.09 -15.58
CA SER A 176 12.72 -0.21 -15.52
C SER A 176 12.73 -0.75 -14.10
N THR A 177 12.96 -2.06 -13.97
CA THR A 177 13.08 -2.73 -12.68
C THR A 177 14.29 -2.21 -11.89
N GLU A 178 15.40 -1.87 -12.55
CA GLU A 178 16.61 -1.36 -11.91
C GLU A 178 16.36 0.01 -11.28
N ILE A 179 15.74 0.94 -12.02
CA ILE A 179 15.40 2.28 -11.53
C ILE A 179 14.38 2.20 -10.39
N TRP A 180 13.37 1.34 -10.54
CA TRP A 180 12.41 1.07 -9.48
C TRP A 180 13.10 0.52 -8.23
N TRP A 181 14.00 -0.45 -8.38
CA TRP A 181 14.64 -1.14 -7.27
C TRP A 181 15.48 -0.19 -6.41
N GLU A 182 16.29 0.67 -7.02
CA GLU A 182 17.06 1.68 -6.30
C GLU A 182 16.16 2.60 -5.48
N SER A 183 15.08 3.07 -6.11
CA SER A 183 14.08 3.94 -5.47
C SER A 183 13.38 3.22 -4.32
N TRP A 184 12.94 1.98 -4.54
CA TRP A 184 12.22 1.16 -3.56
C TRP A 184 13.10 0.86 -2.34
N LEU A 185 14.37 0.52 -2.58
CA LEU A 185 15.33 0.24 -1.50
C LEU A 185 15.65 1.50 -0.70
N SER A 186 15.79 2.65 -1.36
CA SER A 186 16.01 3.93 -0.67
C SER A 186 14.81 4.32 0.19
N PHE A 187 13.62 4.29 -0.40
CA PHE A 187 12.39 4.56 0.32
C PHE A 187 12.27 3.65 1.53
N MET A 188 12.41 2.34 1.36
CA MET A 188 12.13 1.38 2.43
C MET A 188 13.15 1.46 3.57
N PHE A 189 14.45 1.70 3.28
CA PHE A 189 15.55 1.55 4.25
C PHE A 189 16.38 2.79 4.56
N ASN A 190 16.40 3.80 3.71
CA ASN A 190 17.31 4.94 3.85
C ASN A 190 16.59 6.24 4.21
N ASP A 191 15.42 6.49 3.62
CA ASP A 191 14.80 7.82 3.62
C ASP A 191 14.01 8.05 4.92
N PRO A 192 14.49 8.88 5.86
CA PRO A 192 13.74 9.20 7.07
C PRO A 192 12.54 10.07 6.71
N LEU A 193 11.39 9.74 7.28
CA LEU A 193 10.13 10.44 7.07
C LEU A 193 9.64 11.02 8.41
N PRO A 194 9.19 12.29 8.44
CA PRO A 194 8.59 12.88 9.63
C PRO A 194 7.18 12.30 9.83
N ILE A 195 6.99 11.50 10.87
CA ILE A 195 5.74 10.78 11.13
C ILE A 195 5.16 11.19 12.48
N ARG A 196 3.84 11.42 12.53
CA ARG A 196 3.14 11.68 13.79
C ARG A 196 3.05 10.41 14.62
N THR A 197 3.49 10.47 15.88
CA THR A 197 3.46 9.33 16.79
C THR A 197 2.53 9.61 17.98
N GLY A 198 1.52 8.76 18.15
CA GLY A 198 0.55 8.82 19.26
C GLY A 198 -0.62 9.78 19.05
N GLU A 199 -1.50 9.91 20.06
CA GLU A 199 -2.59 10.90 20.08
C GLU A 199 -2.10 12.34 20.33
N GLY A 200 -0.80 12.51 20.63
CA GLY A 200 -0.14 13.81 20.78
C GLY A 200 0.45 14.36 19.49
N SER A 201 0.86 15.63 19.52
CA SER A 201 1.48 16.34 18.39
C SER A 201 2.96 15.99 18.15
N GLY A 202 3.45 14.86 18.66
CA GLY A 202 4.85 14.46 18.52
C GLY A 202 5.17 14.02 17.08
N VAL A 203 6.29 14.51 16.54
CA VAL A 203 6.82 14.11 15.23
C VAL A 203 8.15 13.40 15.44
N GLU A 204 8.27 12.20 14.87
CA GLU A 204 9.50 11.42 14.87
C GLU A 204 9.94 11.13 13.44
N GLU A 205 11.25 11.22 13.20
CA GLU A 205 11.86 10.73 11.96
C GLU A 205 11.92 9.21 12.00
N ARG A 206 11.25 8.56 11.03
CA ARG A 206 11.23 7.11 10.90
C ARG A 206 11.38 6.70 9.45
N VAL A 207 12.09 5.61 9.23
CA VAL A 207 12.18 4.96 7.91
C VAL A 207 11.04 3.94 7.77
N PRO A 208 10.48 3.71 6.57
CA PRO A 208 9.30 2.89 6.35
C PRO A 208 9.36 1.46 6.92
N TRP A 209 10.52 0.78 6.92
CA TRP A 209 10.61 -0.56 7.52
C TRP A 209 10.28 -0.57 9.02
N GLN A 210 10.49 0.55 9.73
CA GLN A 210 10.14 0.70 11.16
C GLN A 210 8.63 0.80 11.41
N LEU A 211 7.82 0.96 10.35
CA LEU A 211 6.36 1.02 10.44
C LEU A 211 5.71 -0.35 10.29
N LEU A 212 6.46 -1.34 9.80
CA LEU A 212 5.98 -2.69 9.59
C LEU A 212 5.60 -3.34 10.93
N ARG A 213 4.58 -4.21 10.86
CA ARG A 213 4.08 -4.94 12.03
C ARG A 213 4.16 -6.43 11.79
N PRO A 214 4.52 -7.23 12.81
CA PRO A 214 4.49 -8.68 12.71
C PRO A 214 3.11 -9.19 12.28
N ILE A 215 3.09 -10.20 11.42
CA ILE A 215 1.86 -10.88 11.00
C ILE A 215 1.65 -12.04 11.96
N LYS A 216 0.59 -11.96 12.76
CA LYS A 216 0.30 -12.95 13.79
C LYS A 216 -0.66 -14.02 13.31
N ARG A 217 -0.35 -15.29 13.55
CA ARG A 217 -1.22 -16.44 13.23
C ARG A 217 -2.55 -16.36 13.97
N SER A 218 -2.55 -15.83 15.18
CA SER A 218 -3.78 -15.61 15.97
C SER A 218 -4.80 -14.70 15.26
N LYS A 219 -4.34 -13.86 14.31
CA LYS A 219 -5.19 -13.01 13.48
C LYS A 219 -5.35 -13.54 12.06
N TYR A 220 -4.34 -14.24 11.54
CA TYR A 220 -4.31 -14.80 10.19
C TYR A 220 -3.97 -16.30 10.26
N PRO A 221 -4.97 -17.18 10.42
CA PRO A 221 -4.76 -18.59 10.72
C PRO A 221 -3.98 -19.38 9.66
N ASP A 222 -3.95 -18.90 8.42
CA ASP A 222 -3.20 -19.52 7.31
C ASP A 222 -1.69 -19.29 7.39
N VAL A 223 -1.23 -18.38 8.25
CA VAL A 223 0.19 -18.15 8.51
C VAL A 223 0.71 -19.29 9.37
N THR A 224 1.74 -19.98 8.90
CA THR A 224 2.40 -21.04 9.65
C THR A 224 3.23 -20.47 10.80
N GLU A 225 3.59 -21.31 11.77
CA GLU A 225 4.46 -20.89 12.89
C GLU A 225 5.83 -20.39 12.40
N GLU A 226 6.39 -21.06 11.39
CA GLU A 226 7.64 -20.63 10.76
C GLU A 226 7.49 -19.25 10.10
N GLU A 227 6.46 -19.04 9.29
CA GLU A 227 6.19 -17.74 8.67
C GLU A 227 5.92 -16.62 9.68
N GLU A 228 5.21 -16.91 10.78
CA GLU A 228 4.98 -15.94 11.87
C GLU A 228 6.31 -15.49 12.49
N SER A 229 7.24 -16.44 12.73
CA SER A 229 8.56 -16.18 13.32
C SER A 229 9.45 -15.28 12.46
N VAL A 230 9.27 -15.29 11.14
CA VAL A 230 10.01 -14.46 10.18
C VAL A 230 9.12 -13.45 9.45
N SER A 231 7.97 -13.11 10.04
CA SER A 231 6.93 -12.35 9.33
C SER A 231 7.35 -10.94 8.89
N LEU A 232 8.29 -10.29 9.58
CA LEU A 232 8.83 -9.00 9.15
C LEU A 232 9.69 -9.12 7.87
N PRO A 233 10.79 -9.89 7.84
CA PRO A 233 11.56 -10.04 6.60
C PRO A 233 10.76 -10.73 5.48
N LEU A 234 9.88 -11.69 5.80
CA LEU A 234 9.05 -12.35 4.79
C LEU A 234 8.04 -11.41 4.15
N GLN A 235 7.33 -10.58 4.92
CA GLN A 235 6.38 -9.63 4.33
C GLN A 235 7.11 -8.56 3.50
N THR A 236 8.31 -8.16 3.90
CA THR A 236 9.15 -7.22 3.12
C THR A 236 9.55 -7.83 1.78
N LEU A 237 9.99 -9.10 1.76
CA LEU A 237 10.27 -9.83 0.52
C LEU A 237 9.03 -9.91 -0.38
N CYS A 238 7.90 -10.37 0.16
CA CYS A 238 6.67 -10.52 -0.62
C CYS A 238 6.14 -9.17 -1.13
N GLY A 239 6.31 -8.08 -0.37
CA GLY A 239 5.99 -6.72 -0.81
C GLY A 239 6.88 -6.26 -1.99
N ALA A 240 8.19 -6.48 -1.90
CA ALA A 240 9.13 -6.16 -2.98
C ALA A 240 8.82 -6.96 -4.25
N ILE A 241 8.58 -8.27 -4.13
CA ILE A 241 8.19 -9.11 -5.28
C ILE A 241 6.89 -8.61 -5.91
N PHE A 242 5.89 -8.28 -5.09
CA PHE A 242 4.61 -7.78 -5.60
C PHE A 242 4.79 -6.48 -6.40
N ASP A 243 5.52 -5.51 -5.86
CA ASP A 243 5.79 -4.25 -6.55
C ASP A 243 6.62 -4.46 -7.83
N ALA A 244 7.63 -5.34 -7.82
CA ALA A 244 8.42 -5.70 -9.01
C ALA A 244 7.55 -6.29 -10.13
N ILE A 245 6.63 -7.19 -9.77
CA ILE A 245 5.69 -7.79 -10.72
C ILE A 245 4.79 -6.73 -11.36
N LEU A 246 4.32 -5.77 -10.57
CA LEU A 246 3.49 -4.69 -11.08
C LEU A 246 4.26 -3.81 -12.07
N VAL A 247 5.52 -3.46 -11.76
CA VAL A 247 6.38 -2.70 -12.68
C VAL A 247 6.62 -3.47 -13.98
N HIS A 248 6.94 -4.77 -13.89
CA HIS A 248 7.08 -5.66 -15.05
C HIS A 248 5.81 -5.69 -15.90
N MET A 249 4.65 -5.91 -15.27
CA MET A 249 3.37 -5.95 -15.96
C MET A 249 3.11 -4.63 -16.71
N MET A 250 3.26 -3.48 -16.04
CA MET A 250 3.00 -2.19 -16.66
C MET A 250 3.92 -1.91 -17.84
N ASN A 251 5.21 -2.24 -17.71
CA ASN A 251 6.19 -2.07 -18.78
C ASN A 251 6.06 -3.12 -19.89
N HIS A 252 5.31 -4.20 -19.67
CA HIS A 252 4.95 -5.18 -20.68
C HIS A 252 3.72 -4.75 -21.50
N VAL A 253 2.68 -4.25 -20.83
CA VAL A 253 1.42 -3.89 -21.50
C VAL A 253 1.45 -2.49 -22.13
N SER A 254 2.36 -1.62 -21.70
CA SER A 254 2.50 -0.25 -22.23
C SER A 254 3.93 0.26 -22.06
N THR A 255 4.31 1.28 -22.84
CA THR A 255 5.58 1.97 -22.62
C THR A 255 5.48 2.95 -21.43
N PRO A 256 6.57 3.17 -20.67
CA PRO A 256 6.60 4.05 -19.50
C PRO A 256 6.14 5.50 -19.76
N ASP A 257 6.45 6.04 -20.93
CA ASP A 257 6.07 7.38 -21.37
C ASP A 257 4.56 7.53 -21.63
N VAL A 258 3.84 6.41 -21.73
CA VAL A 258 2.37 6.39 -21.87
C VAL A 258 1.70 6.15 -20.52
N TRP A 259 2.04 5.06 -19.82
CA TRP A 259 1.29 4.65 -18.63
C TRP A 259 1.60 5.49 -17.39
N GLN A 260 2.83 5.98 -17.20
CA GLN A 260 3.16 6.78 -16.01
C GLN A 260 2.44 8.14 -16.01
N PRO A 261 2.37 8.90 -17.12
CA PRO A 261 1.56 10.11 -17.16
C PRO A 261 0.06 9.84 -16.98
N LEU A 262 -0.46 8.74 -17.53
CA LEU A 262 -1.84 8.28 -17.29
C LEU A 262 -2.11 8.08 -15.79
N LYS A 263 -1.24 7.33 -15.12
CA LYS A 263 -1.29 7.07 -13.67
C LYS A 263 -1.29 8.35 -12.83
N ARG A 264 -0.62 9.42 -13.27
CA ARG A 264 -0.57 10.70 -12.53
C ARG A 264 -1.84 11.56 -12.71
N ARG A 265 -2.69 11.24 -13.69
CA ARG A 265 -3.92 11.99 -14.00
C ARG A 265 -5.17 11.40 -13.33
N ILE A 266 -5.12 10.13 -12.95
CA ILE A 266 -6.14 9.40 -12.19
C ILE A 266 -5.92 9.57 -10.69
#